data_AF-A0A9W6SYX8-F1
#
_entry.id   AF-A0A9W6SYX8-F1
#
_cell.length_a   1.000
_cell.length_b   1.000
_cell.length_c   1.000
_cell.angle_alpha   90.00
_cell.angle_beta   90.00
_cell.angle_gamma   90.00
#
_symmetry.space_group_name_H-M   'P 1'
#
loop_
_entity.id
_entity.type
_entity.pdbx_description
1 polymer ?
#
loop_
_entity_poly.entity_id
_entity_poly.type
_entity_poly.pdbx_seq_one_letter_code
_entity_poly.pdbx_strand_id
1 'polypeptide(L)'
;MSSLKSSSIEPTKGASEVNVEIASTDDFSSEGLQKTDVHRGLESRHVQLIALGGAIGTGLFVGSGAALAAAGPASILIAYILIAIFVWTLMNQLGEMVTYIPAPGKATVYALCERYTGSKSLAFAAGLNLYYAQALLAPAEITAAAFVIQYWSDLNVAIWISIFWVSMFYVFLV
;
A
#
# COMPACT_ATOMS: atom_id res chain seq x y z
N MET A 1 -59.18 21.70 33.40
CA MET A 1 -57.80 21.20 33.49
C MET A 1 -57.88 19.78 34.02
N SER A 2 -57.53 18.79 33.17
CA SER A 2 -57.17 17.39 33.54
C SER A 2 -58.21 16.56 34.32
N SER A 3 -58.51 15.30 34.02
CA SER A 3 -58.19 14.31 32.98
C SER A 3 -59.02 13.10 33.42
N LEU A 4 -60.07 12.73 32.69
CA LEU A 4 -60.90 11.55 33.00
C LEU A 4 -60.27 10.34 32.34
N LYS A 5 -59.76 9.41 33.16
CA LYS A 5 -59.24 8.11 32.74
C LYS A 5 -60.42 7.22 32.33
N SER A 6 -60.54 6.92 31.04
CA SER A 6 -61.51 5.93 30.54
C SER A 6 -60.84 4.57 30.34
N SER A 7 -61.52 3.56 30.88
CA SER A 7 -61.29 2.13 30.70
C SER A 7 -62.15 1.66 29.52
N SER A 8 -61.61 0.84 28.61
CA SER A 8 -62.34 -0.08 27.70
C SER A 8 -61.31 -0.96 26.95
N ILE A 9 -61.16 -2.26 27.28
CA ILE A 9 -61.79 -3.46 26.68
C ILE A 9 -61.26 -3.81 25.26
N GLU A 10 -60.50 -4.90 25.17
CA GLU A 10 -60.14 -5.68 23.95
C GLU A 10 -61.35 -6.51 23.46
N PRO A 11 -61.54 -6.81 22.16
CA PRO A 11 -60.86 -7.95 21.47
C PRO A 11 -60.63 -7.72 19.94
N THR A 12 -59.88 -8.53 19.18
CA THR A 12 -60.40 -9.66 18.36
C THR A 12 -59.25 -10.28 17.53
N LYS A 13 -59.25 -11.62 17.42
CA LYS A 13 -58.39 -12.48 16.60
C LYS A 13 -58.57 -12.26 15.08
N GLY A 14 -57.48 -12.34 14.33
CA GLY A 14 -57.44 -12.94 12.99
C GLY A 14 -57.49 -11.99 11.80
N ALA A 15 -56.31 -11.59 11.30
CA ALA A 15 -56.10 -11.30 9.89
C ALA A 15 -54.62 -11.55 9.56
N SER A 16 -54.39 -12.65 8.85
CA SER A 16 -53.18 -13.08 8.13
C SER A 16 -52.03 -12.07 8.06
N GLU A 17 -50.91 -12.37 8.73
CA GLU A 17 -49.62 -11.77 8.39
C GLU A 17 -49.25 -12.22 6.98
N VAL A 18 -49.33 -11.30 6.01
CA VAL A 18 -48.70 -11.45 4.71
C VAL A 18 -47.20 -11.27 4.94
N ASN A 19 -46.46 -12.38 4.92
CA ASN A 19 -45.00 -12.38 4.99
C ASN A 19 -44.45 -11.74 3.71
N VAL A 20 -44.20 -10.44 3.75
CA VAL A 20 -43.31 -9.78 2.79
C VAL A 20 -41.90 -10.10 3.25
N GLU A 21 -41.32 -11.11 2.60
CA GLU A 21 -39.90 -11.44 2.68
C GLU A 21 -39.10 -10.21 2.17
N ILE A 22 -38.81 -9.30 3.10
CA ILE A 22 -37.79 -8.28 2.89
C ILE A 22 -36.47 -9.05 2.98
N ALA A 23 -35.93 -9.40 1.81
CA ALA A 23 -34.58 -9.91 1.67
C ALA A 23 -33.62 -8.93 2.36
N SER A 24 -33.22 -9.29 3.57
CA SER A 24 -32.16 -8.65 4.34
C SER A 24 -30.90 -8.64 3.49
N THR A 25 -30.52 -7.46 3.01
CA THR A 25 -29.16 -7.21 2.50
C THR A 25 -28.22 -7.16 3.70
N ASP A 26 -28.02 -8.32 4.33
CA ASP A 26 -27.12 -8.54 5.46
C ASP A 26 -25.81 -9.23 5.02
N ASP A 27 -25.37 -9.02 3.78
CA ASP A 27 -24.15 -9.62 3.21
C ASP A 27 -23.04 -8.59 2.91
N PHE A 28 -22.89 -7.57 3.76
CA PHE A 28 -21.56 -6.97 3.96
C PHE A 28 -21.09 -7.30 5.36
N SER A 29 -20.77 -8.58 5.52
CA SER A 29 -20.08 -9.16 6.66
C SER A 29 -18.96 -8.24 7.10
N SER A 30 -19.17 -7.70 8.29
CA SER A 30 -18.20 -7.07 9.16
C SER A 30 -17.17 -8.12 9.55
N GLU A 31 -16.31 -8.50 8.62
CA GLU A 31 -15.14 -9.33 8.92
C GLU A 31 -14.13 -8.47 9.69
N GLY A 32 -14.07 -8.72 11.00
CA GLY A 32 -12.83 -8.61 11.79
C GLY A 32 -12.22 -7.21 11.94
N LEU A 33 -12.95 -6.25 12.51
CA LEU A 33 -12.32 -5.13 13.23
C LEU A 33 -11.72 -5.67 14.55
N GLN A 34 -10.68 -6.51 14.47
CA GLN A 34 -9.73 -6.59 15.58
C GLN A 34 -9.13 -5.19 15.69
N LYS A 35 -9.60 -4.44 16.68
CA LYS A 35 -9.00 -3.18 17.10
C LYS A 35 -7.67 -3.56 17.75
N THR A 36 -6.66 -3.83 16.93
CA THR A 36 -5.28 -3.90 17.40
C THR A 36 -4.96 -2.49 17.90
N ASP A 37 -4.88 -2.34 19.22
CA ASP A 37 -4.42 -1.10 19.86
C ASP A 37 -2.93 -0.94 19.55
N VAL A 38 -2.65 -0.46 18.34
CA VAL A 38 -1.32 -0.02 17.94
C VAL A 38 -1.04 1.30 18.64
N HIS A 39 0.02 1.34 19.44
CA HIS A 39 0.49 2.57 20.06
C HIS A 39 0.92 3.54 18.95
N ARG A 40 0.12 4.59 18.73
CA ARG A 40 0.47 5.68 17.82
C ARG A 40 1.58 6.54 18.46
N GLY A 41 2.83 6.12 18.28
CA GLY A 41 4.02 6.81 18.82
C GLY A 41 4.95 7.39 17.76
N LEU A 42 4.62 7.27 16.47
CA LEU A 42 5.45 7.81 15.39
C LEU A 42 5.18 9.30 15.22
N GLU A 43 6.16 10.12 15.61
CA GLU A 43 6.18 11.54 15.28
C GLU A 43 6.34 11.76 13.76
N SER A 44 5.89 12.92 13.27
CA SER A 44 5.98 13.28 11.85
C SER A 44 7.39 13.15 11.29
N ARG A 45 8.42 13.44 12.10
CA ARG A 45 9.83 13.29 11.72
C ARG A 45 10.20 11.84 11.41
N HIS A 46 9.74 10.88 12.22
CA HIS A 46 10.03 9.46 11.98
C HIS A 46 9.41 8.99 10.67
N VAL A 47 8.18 9.41 10.40
CA VAL A 47 7.47 9.07 9.15
C VAL A 47 8.19 9.65 7.93
N GLN A 48 8.67 10.90 8.03
CA GLN A 48 9.45 11.55 6.96
C GLN A 48 10.79 10.84 6.72
N LEU A 49 11.47 10.39 7.78
CA LEU A 49 12.73 9.65 7.65
C LEU A 49 12.51 8.27 7.00
N ILE A 50 11.43 7.57 7.34
CA ILE A 50 11.05 6.30 6.68
C ILE A 50 10.77 6.54 5.19
N ALA A 51 10.01 7.59 4.87
CA ALA A 51 9.72 7.95 3.49
C ALA A 51 10.99 8.28 2.69
N LEU A 52 11.91 9.05 3.28
CA LEU A 52 13.18 9.38 2.66
C LEU A 52 14.08 8.15 2.46
N GLY A 53 14.12 7.25 3.45
CA GLY A 53 14.87 5.99 3.38
C GLY A 53 14.38 5.06 2.28
N GLY A 54 13.06 5.01 2.04
CA GLY A 54 12.49 4.24 0.94
C GLY A 54 12.66 4.91 -0.43
N ALA A 55 12.71 6.24 -0.49
CA ALA A 55 12.86 6.99 -1.73
C ALA A 55 14.31 7.02 -2.25
N ILE A 56 15.30 7.05 -1.35
CA ILE A 56 16.73 7.06 -1.71
C ILE A 56 17.21 5.61 -1.82
N GLY A 57 17.11 5.05 -3.02
CA GLY A 57 17.50 3.67 -3.29
C GLY A 57 18.71 3.51 -4.20
N THR A 58 19.07 2.25 -4.46
CA THR A 58 20.15 1.86 -5.39
C THR A 58 19.90 2.35 -6.81
N GLY A 59 18.64 2.55 -7.22
CA GLY A 59 18.27 3.09 -8.53
C GLY A 59 18.84 4.49 -8.80
N LEU A 60 18.94 5.34 -7.77
CA LEU A 60 19.55 6.66 -7.91
C LEU A 60 21.06 6.56 -8.14
N PHE A 61 21.76 5.64 -7.49
CA PHE A 61 23.22 5.55 -7.58
C PHE A 61 23.69 4.70 -8.77
N VAL A 62 23.16 3.49 -8.88
CA VAL A 62 23.54 2.51 -9.91
C VAL A 62 22.93 2.90 -11.26
N GLY A 63 21.67 3.34 -11.27
CA GLY A 63 20.97 3.77 -12.50
C GLY A 63 21.52 5.08 -13.07
N SER A 64 21.78 6.08 -12.22
CA SER A 64 22.32 7.36 -12.70
C SER A 64 23.73 7.25 -13.26
N GLY A 65 24.57 6.37 -12.71
CA GLY A 65 25.94 6.18 -13.23
C GLY A 65 25.94 5.73 -14.69
N ALA A 66 25.11 4.73 -15.01
CA ALA A 66 24.95 4.24 -16.39
C ALA A 66 24.28 5.29 -17.30
N ALA A 67 23.24 5.95 -16.83
CA ALA A 67 22.55 7.00 -17.60
C ALA A 67 23.44 8.22 -17.88
N LEU A 68 24.29 8.60 -16.92
CA LEU A 68 25.21 9.73 -17.05
C LEU A 68 26.30 9.42 -18.08
N ALA A 69 26.86 8.20 -18.03
CA ALA A 69 27.86 7.74 -18.99
C ALA A 69 27.32 7.70 -20.43
N ALA A 70 26.05 7.35 -20.60
CA ALA A 70 25.42 7.24 -21.92
C ALA A 70 24.92 8.58 -22.49
N ALA A 71 24.27 9.41 -21.67
CA ALA A 71 23.49 10.56 -22.14
C ALA A 71 24.14 11.93 -21.84
N GLY A 72 25.16 11.99 -20.98
CA GLY A 72 25.81 13.23 -20.55
C GLY A 72 25.05 14.00 -19.45
N PRO A 73 25.68 15.03 -18.84
CA PRO A 73 25.19 15.66 -17.61
C PRO A 73 23.94 16.55 -17.79
N ALA A 74 23.74 17.16 -18.96
CA ALA A 74 22.59 18.04 -19.19
C ALA A 74 21.29 17.26 -19.38
N SER A 75 21.35 16.14 -20.12
CA SER A 75 20.17 15.33 -20.43
C SER A 75 19.62 14.61 -19.19
N ILE A 76 20.50 14.10 -18.32
CA ILE A 76 20.08 13.40 -17.10
C ILE A 76 19.40 14.36 -16.12
N LEU A 77 19.87 15.60 -16.01
CA LEU A 77 19.26 16.63 -15.16
C LEU A 77 17.85 16.97 -15.64
N ILE A 78 17.68 17.18 -16.95
CA ILE A 78 16.36 17.47 -17.54
C ILE A 78 15.42 16.27 -17.33
N ALA A 79 15.89 15.04 -17.55
CA ALA A 79 15.12 13.84 -17.32
C ALA A 79 14.65 13.70 -15.87
N TYR A 80 15.54 13.96 -14.90
CA TYR A 80 15.20 13.93 -13.47
C TYR A 80 14.15 14.96 -13.09
N ILE A 81 14.25 16.20 -13.59
CA ILE A 81 13.25 17.24 -13.31
C ILE A 81 11.87 16.86 -13.88
N LEU A 82 11.84 16.36 -15.13
CA LEU A 82 10.58 15.96 -15.76
C LEU A 82 9.89 14.83 -15.01
N ILE A 83 10.64 13.79 -14.63
CA ILE A 83 10.11 12.66 -13.85
C ILE A 83 9.70 13.11 -12.46
N ALA A 84 10.46 14.00 -11.81
CA ALA A 84 10.14 14.50 -10.48
C ALA A 84 8.80 15.26 -10.46
N ILE A 85 8.52 16.11 -11.46
CA ILE A 85 7.23 16.83 -11.57
C ILE A 85 6.07 15.84 -11.75
N PHE A 86 6.28 14.81 -12.58
CA PHE A 86 5.29 13.77 -12.81
C PHE A 86 4.99 12.98 -11.52
N VAL A 87 6.02 12.48 -10.84
CA VAL A 87 5.88 11.73 -9.58
C VAL A 87 5.30 12.60 -8.47
N TRP A 88 5.67 13.88 -8.38
CA TRP A 88 5.11 14.81 -7.41
C TRP A 88 3.59 14.96 -7.57
N THR A 89 3.12 15.06 -8.82
CA THR A 89 1.68 15.15 -9.11
C THR A 89 0.94 13.87 -8.71
N LEU A 90 1.53 12.69 -9.00
CA LEU A 90 0.97 11.40 -8.59
C LEU A 90 0.90 11.26 -7.06
N MET A 91 1.94 11.68 -6.34
CA MET A 91 1.98 11.60 -4.88
C MET A 91 0.99 12.57 -4.22
N ASN A 92 0.78 13.76 -4.79
CA ASN A 92 -0.28 14.66 -4.32
C ASN A 92 -1.66 14.01 -4.47
N GLN A 93 -1.97 13.42 -5.62
CA GLN A 93 -3.26 12.76 -5.84
C GLN A 93 -3.46 11.58 -4.88
N LEU A 94 -2.43 10.77 -4.67
CA LEU A 94 -2.48 9.66 -3.72
C LEU A 94 -2.63 10.14 -2.28
N GLY A 95 -1.97 11.25 -1.93
CA GLY A 95 -2.07 11.90 -0.62
C GLY A 95 -3.50 12.38 -0.32
N GLU A 96 -4.17 12.98 -1.30
CA GLU A 96 -5.59 13.35 -1.17
C GLU A 96 -6.47 12.11 -0.94
N MET A 97 -6.24 11.01 -1.66
CA MET A 97 -6.99 9.76 -1.48
C MET A 97 -6.79 9.17 -0.07
N VAL A 98 -5.56 9.16 0.44
CA VAL A 98 -5.24 8.59 1.76
C VAL A 98 -5.75 9.47 2.92
N THR A 99 -5.70 10.79 2.77
CA THR A 99 -6.13 11.74 3.80
C THR A 99 -7.65 11.92 3.86
N TYR A 100 -8.36 11.67 2.75
CA TYR A 100 -9.82 11.80 2.69
C TYR A 100 -10.54 10.85 3.66
N ILE A 101 -10.09 9.60 3.77
CA ILE A 101 -10.63 8.62 4.74
C ILE A 101 -9.47 7.84 5.37
N PRO A 102 -8.92 8.32 6.51
CA PRO A 102 -7.81 7.67 7.16
C PRO A 102 -8.29 6.44 7.95
N ALA A 103 -8.35 5.28 7.31
CA ALA A 103 -8.65 4.01 7.96
C ALA A 103 -7.36 3.20 8.21
N PRO A 104 -7.10 2.74 9.45
CA PRO A 104 -5.91 1.94 9.76
C PRO A 104 -5.90 0.66 8.91
N GLY A 105 -4.77 0.38 8.26
CA GLY A 105 -4.59 -0.78 7.38
C GLY A 105 -5.28 -0.69 6.00
N LYS A 106 -6.06 0.35 5.71
CA LYS A 106 -6.78 0.50 4.42
C LYS A 106 -6.11 1.48 3.44
N ALA A 107 -4.87 1.89 3.72
CA ALA A 107 -4.05 2.67 2.80
C ALA A 107 -3.28 1.81 1.78
N THR A 108 -3.52 0.49 1.76
CA THR A 108 -2.92 -0.40 0.76
C THR A 108 -3.51 -0.13 -0.62
N VAL A 109 -2.72 -0.33 -1.67
CA VAL A 109 -3.16 -0.11 -3.07
C VAL A 109 -4.41 -0.95 -3.39
N TYR A 110 -4.48 -2.18 -2.88
CA TYR A 110 -5.68 -3.02 -3.01
C TYR A 110 -6.92 -2.33 -2.42
N ALA A 111 -6.85 -1.87 -1.16
CA ALA A 111 -7.98 -1.25 -0.47
C ALA A 111 -8.39 0.09 -1.09
N LEU A 112 -7.42 0.88 -1.57
CA LEU A 112 -7.69 2.13 -2.27
C LEU A 112 -8.38 1.87 -3.63
N CYS A 113 -7.87 0.94 -4.44
CA CYS A 113 -8.48 0.61 -5.74
C CYS A 113 -9.88 0.00 -5.58
N GLU A 114 -10.09 -0.88 -4.60
CA GLU A 114 -11.42 -1.45 -4.32
C GLU A 114 -12.41 -0.35 -3.94
N ARG A 115 -11.97 0.62 -3.12
CA ARG A 115 -12.80 1.73 -2.64
C ARG A 115 -13.15 2.74 -3.73
N TYR A 116 -12.17 3.21 -4.50
CA TYR A 116 -12.34 4.30 -5.45
C TYR A 116 -12.83 3.84 -6.83
N THR A 117 -12.55 2.61 -7.23
CA THR A 117 -12.99 2.07 -8.52
C THR A 117 -14.19 1.13 -8.41
N GLY A 118 -14.51 0.62 -7.22
CA GLY A 118 -15.68 -0.23 -6.98
C GLY A 118 -15.61 -1.62 -7.60
N SER A 119 -14.49 -2.00 -8.21
CA SER A 119 -14.28 -3.31 -8.86
C SER A 119 -13.22 -4.12 -8.12
N LYS A 120 -13.62 -5.27 -7.57
CA LYS A 120 -12.71 -6.21 -6.88
C LYS A 120 -11.64 -6.79 -7.81
N SER A 121 -11.94 -6.99 -9.09
CA SER A 121 -10.97 -7.56 -10.05
C SER A 121 -9.83 -6.60 -10.35
N LEU A 122 -10.13 -5.30 -10.48
CA LEU A 122 -9.10 -4.27 -10.68
C LEU A 122 -8.25 -4.08 -9.44
N ALA A 123 -8.86 -4.11 -8.24
CA ALA A 123 -8.14 -4.03 -6.98
C ALA A 123 -7.14 -5.17 -6.81
N PHE A 124 -7.56 -6.40 -7.13
CA PHE A 124 -6.69 -7.57 -7.12
C PHE A 124 -5.53 -7.44 -8.12
N ALA A 125 -5.82 -7.02 -9.35
CA ALA A 125 -4.80 -6.82 -10.38
C ALA A 125 -3.77 -5.74 -9.98
N ALA A 126 -4.23 -4.61 -9.42
CA ALA A 126 -3.35 -3.55 -8.93
C ALA A 126 -2.48 -4.01 -7.75
N GLY A 127 -3.06 -4.79 -6.83
CA GLY A 127 -2.33 -5.42 -5.72
C GLY A 127 -1.25 -6.38 -6.21
N LEU A 128 -1.56 -7.25 -7.17
CA LEU A 128 -0.58 -8.15 -7.78
C LEU A 128 0.51 -7.39 -8.54
N ASN A 129 0.16 -6.34 -9.28
CA ASN A 129 1.15 -5.53 -9.99
C ASN A 129 2.16 -4.90 -9.01
N LEU A 130 1.68 -4.32 -7.91
CA LEU A 130 2.58 -3.79 -6.89
C LEU A 130 3.42 -4.90 -6.23
N TYR A 131 2.81 -6.05 -5.94
CA TYR A 131 3.56 -7.18 -5.38
C TYR A 131 4.70 -7.62 -6.31
N TYR A 132 4.45 -7.79 -7.61
CA TYR A 132 5.50 -8.14 -8.56
C TYR A 132 6.57 -7.06 -8.67
N ALA A 133 6.19 -5.78 -8.66
CA ALA A 133 7.15 -4.68 -8.67
C ALA A 133 8.09 -4.72 -7.45
N GLN A 134 7.55 -5.01 -6.26
CA GLN A 134 8.35 -5.14 -5.04
C GLN A 134 9.16 -6.45 -5.00
N ALA A 135 8.61 -7.56 -5.50
CA ALA A 135 9.28 -8.85 -5.54
C ALA A 135 10.50 -8.85 -6.48
N LEU A 136 10.43 -8.12 -7.59
CA LEU A 136 11.55 -7.94 -8.52
C LEU A 136 12.59 -6.95 -8.03
N LEU A 137 12.23 -6.06 -7.10
CA LEU A 137 13.15 -5.07 -6.54
C LEU A 137 14.22 -5.73 -5.66
N ALA A 138 13.83 -6.68 -4.80
CA ALA A 138 14.78 -7.37 -3.90
C ALA A 138 15.98 -8.03 -4.62
N PRO A 139 15.82 -8.86 -5.68
CA PRO A 139 16.97 -9.40 -6.41
C PRO A 139 17.75 -8.32 -7.18
N ALA A 140 17.09 -7.23 -7.61
CA ALA A 140 17.78 -6.10 -8.24
C ALA A 140 18.71 -5.38 -7.25
N GLU A 141 18.30 -5.23 -5.99
CA GLU A 141 19.14 -4.64 -4.94
C GLU A 141 20.35 -5.53 -4.59
N ILE A 142 20.18 -6.85 -4.55
CA ILE A 142 21.29 -7.80 -4.36
C ILE A 142 22.32 -7.68 -5.50
N THR A 143 21.84 -7.60 -6.74
CA THR A 143 22.71 -7.47 -7.92
C THR A 143 23.45 -6.12 -7.91
N ALA A 144 22.76 -5.04 -7.54
CA ALA A 144 23.36 -3.72 -7.35
C ALA A 144 24.45 -3.72 -6.27
N ALA A 145 24.19 -4.33 -5.11
CA ALA A 145 25.17 -4.42 -4.02
C ALA A 145 26.43 -5.19 -4.45
N ALA A 146 26.27 -6.27 -5.21
CA ALA A 146 27.39 -7.04 -5.75
C ALA A 146 28.26 -6.21 -6.72
N PHE A 147 27.65 -5.39 -7.58
CA PHE A 147 28.41 -4.48 -8.46
C PHE A 147 29.18 -3.41 -7.70
N VAL A 148 28.62 -2.89 -6.60
CA VAL A 148 29.31 -1.90 -5.76
C VAL A 148 30.57 -2.50 -5.12
N ILE A 149 30.51 -3.75 -4.64
CA ILE A 149 31.68 -4.42 -4.06
C ILE A 149 32.72 -4.77 -5.13
N GLN A 150 32.27 -5.09 -6.34
CA GLN A 150 33.17 -5.34 -7.48
C GLN A 150 34.03 -4.11 -7.80
N TYR A 151 33.56 -2.88 -7.56
CA TYR A 151 34.38 -1.68 -7.77
C TYR A 151 35.71 -1.73 -6.98
N TRP A 152 35.73 -2.39 -5.82
CA TRP A 152 36.92 -2.51 -4.97
C TRP A 152 37.58 -3.90 -5.01
N SER A 153 37.04 -4.85 -5.77
CA SER A 153 37.56 -6.23 -5.80
C SER A 153 37.51 -6.84 -7.20
N ASP A 154 38.61 -7.44 -7.63
CA ASP A 154 38.73 -8.12 -8.94
C ASP A 154 38.10 -9.53 -8.96
N LEU A 155 37.39 -9.91 -7.90
CA LEU A 155 36.74 -11.22 -7.78
C LEU A 155 35.45 -11.27 -8.61
N ASN A 156 35.09 -12.48 -9.05
CA ASN A 156 33.88 -12.70 -9.84
C ASN A 156 32.62 -12.30 -9.04
N VAL A 157 31.79 -11.44 -9.63
CA VAL A 157 30.51 -10.94 -9.08
C VAL A 157 29.60 -12.07 -8.61
N ALA A 158 29.63 -13.22 -9.28
CA ALA A 158 28.81 -14.38 -8.93
C ALA A 158 29.04 -14.84 -7.47
N ILE A 159 30.27 -14.68 -6.96
CA ILE A 159 30.61 -15.03 -5.57
C ILE A 159 29.83 -14.12 -4.61
N TRP A 160 29.86 -12.81 -4.83
CA TRP A 160 29.16 -11.84 -3.99
C TRP A 160 27.65 -12.00 -4.04
N ILE A 161 27.08 -12.26 -5.22
CA ILE A 161 25.64 -12.55 -5.38
C ILE A 161 25.26 -13.78 -4.55
N SER A 162 26.06 -14.86 -4.61
CA SER A 162 25.76 -16.08 -3.86
C SER A 162 25.78 -15.86 -2.35
N ILE A 163 26.71 -15.05 -1.84
CA ILE A 163 26.82 -14.71 -0.41
C ILE A 163 25.59 -13.92 0.05
N PHE A 164 25.18 -12.89 -0.70
CA PHE A 164 23.98 -12.10 -0.37
C PHE A 164 22.71 -12.95 -0.42
N TRP A 165 22.58 -13.85 -1.39
CA TRP A 165 21.45 -14.77 -1.47
C TRP A 165 21.36 -15.70 -0.25
N VAL A 166 22.49 -16.30 0.16
CA VAL A 166 22.54 -17.16 1.35
C VAL A 166 22.21 -16.35 2.61
N SER A 167 22.74 -15.13 2.74
CA SER A 167 22.43 -14.25 3.87
C SER A 167 20.95 -13.89 3.92
N MET A 168 20.33 -13.57 2.78
CA MET A 168 18.91 -13.23 2.71
C MET A 168 18.04 -14.44 3.07
N PHE A 169 18.38 -15.62 2.57
CA PHE A 169 17.67 -16.86 2.89
C PHE A 169 17.79 -17.23 4.37
N TYR A 170 18.97 -17.03 4.95
CA TYR A 170 19.20 -17.24 6.39
C TYR A 170 18.32 -16.32 7.24
N VAL A 171 18.30 -15.01 6.93
CA VAL A 171 17.44 -14.05 7.64
C VAL A 171 15.96 -14.35 7.45
N PHE A 172 15.56 -14.86 6.29
CA PHE A 172 14.17 -15.27 6.05
C PHE A 172 13.78 -16.53 6.85
N LEU A 173 14.74 -17.40 7.16
CA LEU A 173 14.52 -18.66 7.85
C LEU A 173 14.53 -18.53 9.39
N VAL A 174 15.21 -17.52 9.92
CA VAL A 174 15.29 -17.20 11.37
C VAL A 174 14.15 -16.29 11.78
#